data_AF-A0A7C4NT57-F1
#
_entry.id   AF-A0A7C4NT57-F1
#
_cell.length_a   1.000
_cell.length_b   1.000
_cell.length_c   1.000
_cell.angle_alpha   90.00
_cell.angle_beta   90.00
_cell.angle_gamma   90.00
#
_symmetry.space_group_name_H-M   'P 1'
#
loop_
_entity.id
_entity.type
_entity.pdbx_description
1 polymer ?
#
loop_
_entity_poly.entity_id
_entity_poly.type
_entity_poly.pdbx_seq_one_letter_code
_entity_poly.pdbx_strand_id
1 'polypeptide(L)'
;MKPLYLSIKGFGPYLKAEIKEDDFKFLTENKLFLISGEIGAGKTTIFDAIVYALYGESTIEGRTPADLISHFIKNKPNIIPEINFKFFLDGKTYQIIRRPSFKGRAENVSLWIENKLFSAKKEEIKDKNKGTYRT
;
A
#
# COMPACT_ATOMS: atom_id res chain seq x y z
N MET A 1 4.13 -1.21 -14.75
CA MET A 1 4.19 -1.73 -13.36
C MET A 1 3.36 -3.02 -13.27
N LYS A 2 3.86 -4.07 -12.61
CA LYS A 2 3.13 -5.32 -12.32
C LYS A 2 3.09 -5.57 -10.80
N PRO A 3 1.93 -5.58 -10.13
CA PRO A 3 1.82 -5.94 -8.72
C PRO A 3 2.32 -7.36 -8.44
N LEU A 4 3.01 -7.56 -7.32
CA LEU A 4 3.52 -8.85 -6.86
C LEU A 4 3.04 -9.21 -5.46
N TYR A 5 2.80 -8.24 -4.58
CA TYR A 5 2.33 -8.54 -3.22
C TYR A 5 1.63 -7.31 -2.63
N LEU A 6 0.59 -7.53 -1.84
CA LEU A 6 -0.07 -6.48 -1.09
C LEU A 6 -0.47 -7.00 0.29
N SER A 7 0.05 -6.41 1.36
CA SER A 7 -0.48 -6.54 2.72
C SER A 7 -1.15 -5.25 3.14
N ILE A 8 -2.36 -5.37 3.68
CA ILE A 8 -3.13 -4.28 4.25
C ILE A 8 -3.39 -4.61 5.72
N LYS A 9 -2.89 -3.78 6.62
CA LYS A 9 -3.10 -3.94 8.06
C LYS A 9 -3.67 -2.66 8.64
N GLY A 10 -4.84 -2.74 9.27
CA GLY A 10 -5.44 -1.62 9.99
C GLY A 10 -5.96 -0.48 9.10
N PHE A 11 -6.33 -0.76 7.85
CA PHE A 11 -6.91 0.21 6.91
C PHE A 11 -8.34 -0.21 6.51
N GLY A 12 -9.29 0.73 6.51
CA GLY A 12 -10.69 0.47 6.20
C GLY A 12 -11.26 -0.74 6.99
N PRO A 13 -11.88 -1.74 6.34
CA PRO A 13 -12.37 -2.94 7.02
C PRO A 13 -11.27 -3.98 7.31
N TYR A 14 -10.07 -3.81 6.76
CA TYR A 14 -9.01 -4.82 6.84
C TYR A 14 -8.18 -4.66 8.12
N LEU A 15 -8.46 -5.51 9.11
CA LEU A 15 -7.57 -5.68 10.27
C LEU A 15 -6.22 -6.27 9.85
N LYS A 16 -6.28 -7.30 9.00
CA LYS A 16 -5.15 -7.92 8.32
C LYS A 16 -5.68 -8.61 7.05
N ALA A 17 -5.16 -8.23 5.89
CA ALA A 17 -5.45 -8.87 4.61
C ALA A 17 -4.17 -8.94 3.78
N GLU A 18 -4.03 -9.99 2.98
CA GLU A 18 -2.86 -10.22 2.12
C GLU A 18 -3.29 -10.79 0.77
N ILE A 19 -2.68 -10.28 -0.30
CA ILE A 19 -2.74 -10.83 -1.66
C ILE A 19 -1.32 -11.26 -2.02
N LYS A 20 -1.13 -12.55 -2.28
CA LYS A 20 0.19 -13.13 -2.50
C LYS A 20 0.63 -13.00 -3.96
N GLU A 21 1.88 -13.33 -4.22
CA GLU A 21 2.47 -13.28 -5.56
C GLU A 21 1.82 -14.24 -6.53
N ASP A 22 1.47 -15.45 -6.09
CA ASP A 22 0.74 -16.41 -6.92
C ASP A 22 -0.66 -15.92 -7.26
N ASP A 23 -1.35 -15.26 -6.32
CA ASP A 23 -2.67 -14.67 -6.57
C ASP A 23 -2.57 -13.56 -7.62
N PHE A 24 -1.59 -12.64 -7.48
CA PHE A 24 -1.37 -11.60 -8.47
C PHE A 24 -0.91 -12.14 -9.82
N LYS A 25 -0.10 -13.20 -9.84
CA LYS A 25 0.31 -13.87 -11.07
C LYS A 25 -0.92 -14.42 -11.80
N PHE A 26 -1.77 -15.15 -11.10
CA PHE A 26 -3.03 -15.66 -11.65
C PHE A 26 -3.94 -14.53 -12.18
N LEU A 27 -4.08 -13.43 -11.42
CA LEU A 27 -4.89 -12.27 -11.83
C LEU A 27 -4.30 -11.52 -13.03
N THR A 28 -2.97 -11.39 -13.12
CA THR A 28 -2.29 -10.64 -14.19
C THR A 28 -2.14 -11.43 -15.49
N GLU A 29 -2.08 -12.76 -15.43
CA GLU A 29 -2.10 -13.62 -16.62
C GLU A 29 -3.40 -13.49 -17.41
N ASN A 30 -4.53 -13.33 -16.72
CA ASN A 30 -5.85 -13.20 -17.34
C ASN A 30 -6.16 -11.78 -17.88
N LYS A 31 -5.22 -10.82 -17.74
CA LYS A 31 -5.27 -9.40 -18.17
C LYS A 31 -6.43 -8.55 -17.59
N LEU A 32 -7.55 -9.15 -17.22
CA LEU A 32 -8.72 -8.51 -16.67
C LEU A 32 -9.26 -9.36 -15.51
N PHE A 33 -9.58 -8.70 -14.41
CA PHE A 33 -10.21 -9.31 -13.24
C PHE A 33 -11.23 -8.35 -12.63
N LEU A 34 -12.18 -8.89 -11.88
CA LEU A 34 -13.24 -8.14 -11.21
C LEU A 34 -13.04 -8.20 -9.69
N ILE A 35 -13.04 -7.04 -9.03
CA ILE A 35 -13.18 -6.95 -7.58
C ILE A 35 -14.66 -6.67 -7.27
N SER A 36 -15.36 -7.65 -6.74
CA SER A 36 -16.79 -7.57 -6.39
C SER A 36 -17.00 -7.72 -4.87
N GLY A 37 -18.19 -7.37 -4.40
CA GLY A 37 -18.56 -7.42 -2.98
C GLY A 37 -19.53 -6.29 -2.61
N GLU A 38 -20.06 -6.35 -1.39
CA GLU A 38 -21.03 -5.37 -0.88
C GLU A 38 -20.43 -3.97 -0.68
N ILE A 39 -21.29 -2.96 -0.52
CA ILE A 39 -20.86 -1.62 -0.10
C ILE A 39 -20.21 -1.74 1.28
N GLY A 40 -19.04 -1.09 1.45
CA GLY A 40 -18.27 -1.16 2.69
C GLY A 40 -17.34 -2.37 2.81
N ALA A 41 -17.37 -3.34 1.89
CA ALA A 41 -16.48 -4.51 1.91
C ALA A 41 -14.98 -4.18 1.71
N GLY A 42 -14.64 -2.93 1.37
CA GLY A 42 -13.25 -2.48 1.25
C GLY A 42 -12.66 -2.55 -0.15
N LYS A 43 -13.50 -2.63 -1.20
CA LYS A 43 -13.05 -2.62 -2.61
C LYS A 43 -12.20 -1.38 -2.94
N THR A 44 -12.70 -0.19 -2.63
CA THR A 44 -11.96 1.08 -2.78
C THR A 44 -10.72 1.13 -1.89
N THR A 45 -10.80 0.55 -0.68
CA THR A 45 -9.67 0.52 0.26
C THR A 45 -8.46 -0.23 -0.30
N ILE A 46 -8.64 -1.25 -1.15
CA ILE A 46 -7.52 -1.93 -1.83
C ILE A 46 -6.77 -0.95 -2.73
N PHE A 47 -7.49 -0.13 -3.51
CA PHE A 47 -6.88 0.87 -4.37
C PHE A 47 -6.24 2.01 -3.56
N ASP A 48 -6.92 2.50 -2.52
CA ASP A 48 -6.36 3.48 -1.59
C ASP A 48 -5.06 2.98 -0.95
N ALA A 49 -4.98 1.69 -0.58
CA ALA A 49 -3.77 1.12 -0.02
C ALA A 49 -2.60 1.18 -1.00
N ILE A 50 -2.82 0.83 -2.27
CA ILE A 50 -1.79 0.88 -3.31
C ILE A 50 -1.34 2.33 -3.55
N VAL A 51 -2.27 3.27 -3.69
CA VAL A 51 -1.96 4.69 -3.89
C VAL A 51 -1.25 5.28 -2.67
N TYR A 52 -1.69 4.94 -1.46
CA TYR A 52 -1.01 5.34 -0.24
C TYR A 52 0.40 4.78 -0.15
N ALA A 53 0.61 3.52 -0.50
CA ALA A 53 1.93 2.91 -0.53
C ALA A 53 2.87 3.70 -1.47
N LEU A 54 2.42 3.95 -2.71
CA LEU A 54 3.22 4.62 -3.73
C LEU A 54 3.43 6.11 -3.44
N TYR A 55 2.40 6.87 -3.09
CA TYR A 55 2.46 8.34 -3.06
C TYR A 55 2.40 8.92 -1.65
N GLY A 56 1.96 8.13 -0.67
CA GLY A 56 1.70 8.62 0.70
C GLY A 56 0.43 9.45 0.81
N GLU A 57 -0.46 9.36 -0.19
CA GLU A 57 -1.69 10.15 -0.34
C GLU A 57 -2.89 9.19 -0.54
N SER A 58 -4.13 9.69 -0.45
CA SER A 58 -5.34 8.91 -0.78
C SER A 58 -5.71 9.10 -2.25
N THR A 59 -6.52 8.19 -2.80
CA THR A 59 -7.12 8.34 -4.15
C THR A 59 -8.14 9.47 -4.24
N ILE A 60 -8.70 9.93 -3.12
CA ILE A 60 -9.81 10.88 -3.07
C ILE A 60 -9.32 12.23 -2.53
N GLU A 61 -9.58 13.31 -3.27
CA GLU A 61 -9.28 14.66 -2.82
C GLU A 61 -10.00 14.98 -1.50
N GLY A 62 -9.27 15.62 -0.58
CA GLY A 62 -9.77 15.93 0.75
C GLY A 62 -9.70 14.77 1.76
N ARG A 63 -9.35 13.56 1.33
CA ARG A 63 -9.13 12.42 2.23
C ARG A 63 -7.66 12.27 2.60
N THR A 64 -7.36 12.29 3.89
CA THR A 64 -5.99 12.11 4.38
C THR A 64 -5.70 10.63 4.63
N PRO A 65 -4.42 10.21 4.67
CA PRO A 65 -4.06 8.86 5.09
C PRO A 65 -4.56 8.47 6.48
N ALA A 66 -4.75 9.44 7.38
CA ALA A 66 -5.31 9.19 8.70
C ALA A 66 -6.77 8.73 8.62
N ASP A 67 -7.54 9.21 7.64
CA ASP A 67 -8.93 8.83 7.38
C ASP A 67 -9.08 7.43 6.76
N LEU A 68 -7.96 6.84 6.34
CA LEU A 68 -7.92 5.46 5.87
C LEU A 68 -7.69 4.48 7.04
N ILE A 69 -7.19 4.96 8.19
CA ILE A 69 -6.92 4.14 9.36
C ILE A 69 -8.23 3.61 9.94
N SER A 70 -8.29 2.29 10.10
CA SER A 70 -9.48 1.59 10.57
C SER A 70 -9.87 2.02 11.99
N HIS A 71 -11.14 2.33 12.21
CA HIS A 71 -11.64 2.57 13.57
C HIS A 71 -11.61 1.31 14.44
N PHE A 72 -11.61 0.12 13.84
CA PHE A 72 -11.58 -1.17 14.54
C PHE A 72 -10.25 -1.44 15.29
N ILE A 73 -9.20 -0.66 15.03
CA ILE A 73 -7.89 -0.81 15.67
C ILE A 73 -7.64 0.20 16.80
N LYS A 74 -8.58 1.13 17.06
CA LYS A 74 -8.46 2.13 18.14
C LYS A 74 -8.21 1.49 19.50
N ASN A 75 -8.86 0.36 19.79
CA ASN A 75 -8.72 -0.37 21.06
C ASN A 75 -7.81 -1.61 20.98
N LYS A 76 -7.07 -1.79 19.88
CA LYS A 76 -6.17 -2.94 19.67
C LYS A 76 -4.71 -2.46 19.60
N PRO A 77 -4.00 -2.36 20.73
CA PRO A 77 -2.64 -1.78 20.77
C PRO A 77 -1.61 -2.54 19.94
N ASN A 78 -1.85 -3.84 19.69
CA ASN A 78 -0.95 -4.72 18.95
C ASN A 78 -1.09 -4.60 17.42
N ILE A 79 -2.09 -3.84 16.92
CA ILE A 79 -2.28 -3.63 15.49
C ILE A 79 -1.75 -2.24 15.13
N ILE A 80 -0.61 -2.23 14.46
CA ILE A 80 -0.01 -1.04 13.86
C ILE A 80 -0.48 -0.98 12.40
N PRO A 81 -1.10 0.14 11.97
CA PRO A 81 -1.49 0.29 10.57
C PRO A 81 -0.27 0.31 9.66
N GLU A 82 -0.33 -0.45 8.57
CA GLU A 82 0.77 -0.64 7.63
C GLU A 82 0.24 -1.09 6.28
N ILE A 83 0.82 -0.54 5.21
CA ILE A 83 0.72 -1.11 3.88
C ILE A 83 2.11 -1.59 3.44
N ASN A 84 2.20 -2.84 2.98
CA ASN A 84 3.38 -3.42 2.36
C ASN A 84 3.02 -3.82 0.93
N PHE A 85 3.60 -3.13 -0.04
CA PHE A 85 3.30 -3.32 -1.46
C PHE A 85 4.59 -3.65 -2.22
N LYS A 86 4.57 -4.75 -2.97
CA LYS A 86 5.68 -5.20 -3.82
C LYS A 86 5.21 -5.22 -5.27
N PHE A 87 6.05 -4.73 -6.17
CA PHE A 87 5.74 -4.67 -7.60
C PHE A 87 7.01 -4.73 -8.45
N PHE A 88 6.83 -5.12 -9.71
CA PHE A 88 7.86 -5.14 -10.74
C PHE A 88 7.69 -3.93 -11.69
N LEU A 89 8.78 -3.24 -11.98
CA LEU A 89 8.83 -2.10 -12.89
C LEU A 89 10.23 -2.03 -13.52
N ASP A 90 10.30 -1.80 -14.83
CA ASP A 90 11.55 -1.57 -15.57
C ASP A 90 12.68 -2.57 -15.25
N GLY A 91 12.35 -3.86 -15.23
CA GLY A 91 13.33 -4.92 -14.97
C GLY A 91 13.65 -5.15 -13.49
N LYS A 92 13.10 -4.34 -12.57
CA LYS A 92 13.45 -4.36 -11.15
C LYS A 92 12.25 -4.63 -10.27
N THR A 93 12.53 -5.25 -9.13
CA THR A 93 11.52 -5.49 -8.08
C THR A 93 11.65 -4.43 -7.01
N TYR A 94 10.53 -3.78 -6.69
CA TYR A 94 10.41 -2.76 -5.67
C TYR A 94 9.51 -3.26 -4.55
N GLN A 95 9.83 -2.91 -3.32
CA GLN A 95 8.96 -3.12 -2.17
C GLN A 95 8.90 -1.83 -1.35
N ILE A 96 7.69 -1.34 -1.12
CA ILE A 96 7.43 -0.18 -0.28
C ILE A 96 6.61 -0.60 0.93
N ILE A 97 7.12 -0.27 2.11
CA ILE A 97 6.40 -0.45 3.37
C ILE A 97 6.16 0.94 3.95
N ARG A 98 4.91 1.30 4.14
CA ARG A 98 4.51 2.61 4.65
C ARG A 98 3.59 2.46 5.86
N ARG A 99 3.90 3.21 6.92
CA ARG A 99 3.13 3.30 8.16
C ARG A 99 2.73 4.76 8.37
N PRO A 100 1.44 5.08 8.55
CA PRO A 100 1.00 6.42 8.89
C PRO A 100 1.38 6.76 10.34
N SER A 101 1.31 8.04 10.70
CA SER A 101 1.38 8.43 12.10
C SER A 101 0.19 7.83 12.86
N PHE A 102 0.47 7.17 13.99
CA PHE A 102 -0.58 6.49 14.75
C PHE A 102 -0.16 6.30 16.21
N LYS A 103 -1.01 6.77 17.15
CA LYS A 103 -0.80 6.61 18.61
C LYS A 103 0.61 7.00 19.08
N GLY A 104 1.03 8.23 18.76
CA GLY A 104 2.34 8.76 19.15
C GLY A 104 3.52 8.20 18.34
N ARG A 105 3.30 7.26 17.42
CA ARG A 105 4.31 6.85 16.44
C ARG A 105 4.30 7.81 15.26
N ALA A 106 5.49 8.29 14.89
CA ALA A 106 5.68 9.05 13.67
C ALA A 106 5.40 8.18 12.43
N GLU A 107 5.06 8.82 11.32
CA GLU A 107 5.01 8.13 10.04
C GLU A 107 6.37 7.56 9.67
N ASN A 108 6.37 6.44 8.94
CA ASN A 108 7.60 5.81 8.45
C ASN A 108 7.37 5.24 7.06
N VAL A 109 8.39 5.29 6.22
CA VAL A 109 8.40 4.67 4.91
C VAL A 109 9.75 4.01 4.68
N SER A 110 9.75 2.84 4.05
CA SER A 110 10.97 2.19 3.57
C SER A 110 10.74 1.70 2.15
N LEU A 111 11.73 1.95 1.29
CA LEU A 111 11.76 1.49 -0.08
C LEU A 111 12.92 0.52 -0.25
N TRP A 112 12.63 -0.66 -0.78
CA TRP A 112 13.59 -1.69 -1.12
C TRP A 112 13.59 -1.91 -2.62
N ILE A 113 14.77 -2.12 -3.19
CA ILE A 113 14.98 -2.42 -4.61
C ILE A 113 15.85 -3.66 -4.68
N GLU A 114 15.38 -4.69 -5.37
CA GLU A 114 16.08 -5.99 -5.48
C GLU A 114 16.49 -6.53 -4.10
N ASN A 115 15.55 -6.44 -3.14
CA ASN A 115 15.70 -6.85 -1.74
C ASN A 115 16.81 -6.10 -0.95
N LYS A 116 17.31 -4.98 -1.46
CA LYS A 116 18.24 -4.09 -0.76
C LYS A 116 17.52 -2.81 -0.34
N LEU A 117 17.74 -2.36 0.90
CA LEU A 117 17.17 -1.10 1.39
C LEU A 117 17.75 0.04 0.55
N PHE A 118 16.87 0.76 -0.15
CA PHE A 118 17.25 1.91 -0.94
C PHE A 118 17.20 3.19 -0.11
N SER A 119 16.06 3.45 0.55
CA SER A 119 15.91 4.61 1.43
C SER A 119 14.81 4.40 2.46
N ALA A 120 14.95 5.07 3.61
CA ALA A 120 13.93 5.21 4.65
C ALA A 120 13.51 6.68 4.86
N LYS A 121 13.96 7.60 3.99
CA LYS A 121 13.59 9.02 4.04
C LYS A 121 12.46 9.30 3.06
N LYS A 122 11.49 10.11 3.49
CA LYS A 122 10.26 10.39 2.72
C LYS A 122 10.54 11.24 1.48
N GLU A 123 11.51 12.15 1.57
CA GLU A 123 11.89 13.11 0.52
C GLU A 123 12.53 12.38 -0.68
N GLU A 124 13.52 11.52 -0.42
CA GLU A 124 14.23 10.74 -1.45
C GLU A 124 13.32 9.76 -2.20
N ILE A 125 12.23 9.31 -1.56
CA ILE A 125 11.24 8.39 -2.15
C ILE A 125 10.22 9.16 -3.00
N LYS A 126 9.79 10.36 -2.57
CA LYS A 126 8.84 11.20 -3.34
C LYS A 126 9.43 11.61 -4.70
N ASP A 127 10.72 11.98 -4.74
CA ASP A 127 11.37 12.40 -5.98
C ASP A 127 11.51 11.26 -6.99
N LYS A 128 11.81 10.04 -6.50
CA LYS A 128 11.82 8.84 -7.33
C LYS A 128 10.43 8.49 -7.85
N ASN A 129 9.39 8.67 -7.05
CA ASN A 129 8.02 8.40 -7.48
C ASN A 129 7.43 9.46 -8.43
N LYS A 130 8.03 10.65 -8.54
CA LYS A 130 7.64 11.63 -9.58
C LYS A 130 8.32 11.38 -10.92
N GLY A 131 9.55 10.87 -10.92
CA GLY A 131 10.32 10.61 -12.15
C GLY A 131 10.05 9.27 -12.84
N THR A 132 9.57 8.25 -12.10
CA THR A 132 9.58 6.85 -12.60
C THR A 132 8.23 6.35 -13.14
N TYR A 133 7.12 7.10 -12.97
CA TYR A 133 5.77 6.65 -13.36
C TYR A 133 5.04 7.56 -14.36
N ARG A 134 5.74 8.55 -14.92
CA ARG A 134 5.23 9.29 -16.09
C ARG A 134 5.68 8.54 -17.34
N THR A 135 4.81 7.68 -17.84
CA THR A 135 4.84 7.22 -19.24
C THR A 135 3.44 7.37 -19.79
#